data_AF-A0A0M3HID8-F1
#
_entry.id   AF-A0A0M3HID8-F1
#
_cell.length_a   1.000
_cell.length_b   1.000
_cell.length_c   1.000
_cell.angle_alpha   90.00
_cell.angle_beta   90.00
_cell.angle_gamma   90.00
#
_symmetry.space_group_name_H-M   'P 1'
#
loop_
_entity.id
_entity.type
_entity.pdbx_description
1 polymer ?
#
loop_
_entity_poly.entity_id
_entity_poly.type
_entity_poly.pdbx_seq_one_letter_code
_entity_poly.pdbx_strand_id
1 'polypeptide(L)'
;MEPVREAMHSVFLYHAIKAGMDMGIVNAGALPLYTDIRPDLLKLCEDLLWNKDPNATEKMLALAHELVSGDKKAQSECDSWRQESVEKRLEYALVKAKKC
;
A
#
# COMPACT_ATOMS: atom_id res chain seq x y z
N MET A 1 3.38 1.16 -6.19
CA MET A 1 3.35 -0.30 -6.45
C MET A 1 3.52 -1.10 -5.17
N GLU A 2 4.36 -0.67 -4.23
CA GLU A 2 4.51 -1.33 -2.92
C GLU A 2 3.19 -1.68 -2.19
N PRO A 3 2.20 -0.77 -2.04
CA PRO A 3 0.97 -1.10 -1.28
C PRO A 3 0.14 -2.23 -1.90
N VAL A 4 0.19 -2.39 -3.23
CA VAL A 4 -0.48 -3.49 -3.93
C VAL A 4 0.21 -4.83 -3.64
N ARG A 5 1.55 -4.85 -3.73
CA ARG A 5 2.35 -6.05 -3.47
C ARG A 5 2.15 -6.55 -2.04
N GLU A 6 2.22 -5.63 -1.08
CA GLU A 6 2.05 -5.92 0.34
C GLU A 6 0.65 -6.47 0.66
N ALA A 7 -0.40 -5.88 0.07
CA ALA A 7 -1.76 -6.38 0.18
C ALA A 7 -1.90 -7.79 -0.43
N MET A 8 -1.33 -8.03 -1.61
CA MET A 8 -1.34 -9.36 -2.25
C MET A 8 -0.68 -10.42 -1.38
N HIS A 9 0.49 -10.14 -0.82
CA HIS A 9 1.17 -11.08 0.08
C HIS A 9 0.33 -11.39 1.31
N SER A 10 -0.30 -10.37 1.90
CA SER A 10 -1.12 -10.53 3.10
C SER A 10 -2.36 -11.40 2.84
N VAL A 11 -3.03 -11.19 1.69
CA VAL A 11 -4.16 -12.04 1.25
C VAL A 11 -3.71 -13.46 0.96
N PHE A 12 -2.58 -13.63 0.25
CA PHE A 12 -2.01 -14.95 -0.01
C PHE A 12 -1.73 -15.71 1.28
N LEU A 13 -1.00 -15.09 2.22
CA LEU A 13 -0.65 -15.72 3.50
C LEU A 13 -1.88 -16.06 4.33
N TYR A 14 -2.90 -15.20 4.36
CA TYR A 14 -4.15 -15.49 5.07
C TYR A 14 -4.78 -16.81 4.62
N HIS A 15 -4.85 -17.04 3.32
CA HIS A 15 -5.40 -18.29 2.78
C HIS A 15 -4.42 -19.46 2.89
N ALA A 16 -3.13 -19.25 2.65
CA ALA A 16 -2.11 -20.29 2.72
C ALA A 16 -1.97 -20.85 4.14
N ILE A 17 -1.94 -19.99 5.16
CA ILE A 17 -1.89 -20.41 6.57
C ILE A 17 -3.14 -21.20 6.94
N LYS A 18 -4.33 -20.75 6.50
CA LYS A 18 -5.58 -21.52 6.69
C LYS A 18 -5.55 -22.89 6.02
N ALA A 19 -4.82 -23.03 4.91
CA ALA A 19 -4.63 -24.29 4.22
C ALA A 19 -3.51 -25.17 4.81
N GLY A 20 -2.84 -24.72 5.89
CA GLY A 20 -1.79 -25.47 6.58
C GLY A 20 -0.36 -25.05 6.26
N MET A 21 -0.14 -23.82 5.77
CA MET A 21 1.21 -23.29 5.60
C MET A 21 1.77 -22.76 6.93
N ASP A 22 2.82 -23.39 7.43
CA ASP A 22 3.42 -23.02 8.74
C ASP A 22 4.54 -21.97 8.64
N MET A 23 5.25 -21.90 7.51
CA MET A 23 6.40 -21.02 7.33
C MET A 23 6.49 -20.46 5.90
N GLY A 24 7.07 -19.26 5.76
CA GLY A 24 7.33 -18.62 4.47
C GLY A 24 8.40 -17.53 4.58
N ILE A 25 9.17 -17.31 3.51
CA ILE A 25 10.15 -16.23 3.43
C ILE A 25 9.42 -14.95 3.02
N VAL A 26 9.34 -13.99 3.93
CA VAL A 26 8.60 -12.73 3.74
C VAL A 26 9.40 -11.54 4.26
N ASN A 27 9.05 -10.35 3.80
CA ASN A 27 9.50 -9.11 4.43
C ASN A 27 8.56 -8.78 5.61
N ALA A 28 8.99 -9.08 6.83
CA ALA A 28 8.18 -8.90 8.03
C ALA A 28 7.79 -7.44 8.31
N GLY A 29 8.56 -6.46 7.82
CA GLY A 29 8.27 -5.04 8.02
C GLY A 29 7.24 -4.46 7.04
N ALA A 30 6.89 -5.19 5.99
CA ALA A 30 6.04 -4.75 4.89
C ALA A 30 4.84 -5.70 4.70
N LEU A 31 4.20 -6.09 5.80
CA LEU A 31 3.06 -6.99 5.80
C LEU A 31 1.86 -6.36 6.52
N PRO A 32 0.91 -5.74 5.80
CA PRO A 32 -0.29 -5.20 6.41
C PRO A 32 -1.18 -6.31 6.96
N LEU A 33 -1.97 -5.98 7.99
CA LEU A 33 -2.95 -6.92 8.50
C LEU A 33 -4.09 -7.10 7.48
N TYR A 34 -4.54 -8.34 7.27
CA TYR A 34 -5.58 -8.65 6.28
C TYR A 34 -6.86 -7.80 6.47
N THR A 35 -7.22 -7.47 7.72
CA THR A 35 -8.41 -6.64 8.05
C THR A 35 -8.25 -5.17 7.70
N ASP A 36 -7.01 -4.68 7.56
CA ASP A 36 -6.71 -3.27 7.33
C ASP A 36 -6.59 -2.96 5.83
N ILE A 37 -6.61 -3.99 4.98
CA ILE A 37 -6.62 -3.86 3.53
C ILE A 37 -7.96 -3.27 3.11
N ARG A 38 -7.92 -2.25 2.24
CA ARG A 38 -9.14 -1.63 1.71
C ARG A 38 -10.02 -2.70 1.03
N PRO A 39 -11.36 -2.67 1.22
CA PRO A 39 -12.26 -3.73 0.73
C PRO A 39 -12.22 -3.93 -0.79
N ASP A 40 -12.02 -2.85 -1.56
CA ASP A 40 -11.93 -2.87 -3.01
C ASP A 40 -10.65 -3.58 -3.50
N LEU A 41 -9.52 -3.26 -2.86
CA LEU A 41 -8.23 -3.90 -3.12
C LEU A 41 -8.24 -5.38 -2.68
N LEU A 42 -8.82 -5.69 -1.52
CA LEU A 42 -8.94 -7.05 -1.01
C LEU A 42 -9.71 -7.93 -1.99
N LYS A 43 -10.87 -7.47 -2.47
CA LYS A 43 -11.68 -8.22 -3.43
C LYS A 43 -10.92 -8.50 -4.72
N LEU A 44 -10.24 -7.51 -5.29
CA LEU A 44 -9.43 -7.70 -6.50
C LEU A 44 -8.28 -8.68 -6.28
N CYS A 45 -7.60 -8.60 -5.13
CA CYS A 45 -6.55 -9.56 -4.76
C CYS A 45 -7.09 -10.99 -4.65
N GLU A 46 -8.27 -11.19 -4.07
CA GLU A 46 -8.90 -12.51 -3.98
C GLU A 46 -9.38 -13.03 -5.34
N ASP A 47 -9.98 -12.18 -6.16
CA ASP A 47 -10.42 -12.54 -7.51
C ASP A 47 -9.23 -12.95 -8.38
N LEU A 48 -8.08 -12.28 -8.21
CA LEU A 48 -6.81 -12.62 -8.86
C LEU A 48 -6.22 -13.92 -8.32
N LEU A 49 -6.13 -14.10 -6.99
CA LEU A 49 -5.52 -15.27 -6.37
C LEU A 49 -6.26 -16.58 -6.71
N TRP A 50 -7.59 -16.50 -6.76
CA TRP A 50 -8.45 -17.64 -7.04
C TRP A 50 -8.86 -17.73 -8.52
N ASN A 51 -8.35 -16.84 -9.37
CA ASN A 51 -8.69 -16.75 -10.79
C ASN A 51 -10.21 -16.77 -11.06
N LYS A 52 -10.98 -16.00 -10.26
CA LYS A 52 -12.46 -15.95 -10.34
C LYS A 52 -12.95 -15.06 -11.48
N ASP A 53 -12.16 -14.06 -11.86
CA ASP A 53 -12.48 -13.10 -12.91
C ASP A 53 -11.41 -13.13 -14.00
N PRO A 54 -11.76 -13.42 -15.27
CA PRO A 54 -10.79 -13.42 -16.37
C PRO A 54 -10.12 -12.06 -16.61
N ASN A 55 -10.75 -10.96 -16.15
CA ASN A 55 -10.23 -9.61 -16.28
C ASN A 55 -9.57 -9.08 -14.98
N ALA A 56 -9.34 -9.94 -13.98
CA ALA A 56 -8.77 -9.52 -12.69
C ALA A 56 -7.44 -8.78 -12.84
N THR A 57 -6.57 -9.25 -13.74
CA THR A 57 -5.25 -8.63 -14.01
C THR A 57 -5.38 -7.20 -14.50
N GLU A 58 -6.26 -6.93 -15.45
CA GLU A 58 -6.46 -5.58 -16.00
C GLU A 58 -7.03 -4.63 -14.95
N LYS A 59 -8.02 -5.08 -14.19
CA LYS A 59 -8.61 -4.32 -13.09
C LYS A 59 -7.58 -4.01 -11.99
N MET A 60 -6.73 -4.97 -11.68
CA MET A 60 -5.64 -4.80 -10.70
C MET A 60 -4.62 -3.76 -11.19
N LEU A 61 -4.23 -3.81 -12.47
CA LEU A 61 -3.34 -2.82 -13.06
C LEU A 61 -3.95 -1.41 -13.02
N ALA A 62 -5.22 -1.27 -13.41
CA ALA A 62 -5.91 0.02 -13.38
C ALA A 62 -5.89 0.64 -11.97
N LEU A 63 -6.25 -0.14 -10.95
CA LEU A 63 -6.24 0.32 -9.56
C LEU A 63 -4.82 0.61 -9.05
N ALA A 64 -3.82 -0.18 -9.46
CA ALA A 64 -2.43 0.10 -9.14
C ALA A 64 -1.94 1.44 -9.72
N HIS A 65 -2.37 1.78 -10.93
CA HIS A 65 -2.07 3.08 -11.56
C HIS A 65 -2.73 4.25 -10.81
N GLU A 66 -3.97 4.10 -10.37
CA GLU A 66 -4.67 5.12 -9.57
C GLU A 66 -3.97 5.38 -8.23
N LEU A 67 -3.61 4.33 -7.50
CA LEU A 67 -2.94 4.44 -6.20
C LEU A 67 -1.58 5.14 -6.32
N VAL A 68 -0.78 4.78 -7.33
CA VAL A 68 0.51 5.44 -7.58
C VAL A 68 0.33 6.91 -7.95
N SER A 69 -0.74 7.25 -8.67
CA SER A 69 -1.04 8.63 -9.05
C SER A 69 -1.51 9.46 -7.85
N GLY A 70 -2.24 8.84 -6.91
CA GLY A 70 -2.62 9.45 -5.63
C GLY A 70 -1.43 9.75 -4.73
N ASP A 71 -0.49 8.80 -4.60
CA ASP A 71 0.73 8.99 -3.80
C ASP A 71 1.60 10.13 -4.32
N LYS A 72 1.74 10.27 -5.65
CA LYS A 72 2.48 11.40 -6.25
C LYS A 72 1.84 12.75 -5.92
N LYS A 73 0.51 12.84 -5.88
CA LYS A 73 -0.20 14.07 -5.49
C LYS A 73 0.01 14.38 -4.00
N ALA A 74 -0.16 13.38 -3.13
CA ALA A 74 0.04 13.54 -1.69
C ALA A 74 1.49 13.92 -1.34
N GLN A 75 2.47 13.35 -2.04
CA GLN A 75 3.88 13.69 -1.87
C GLN A 75 4.20 15.11 -2.36
N SER A 76 3.56 15.56 -3.45
CA SER A 76 3.69 16.95 -3.93
C SER A 76 3.08 17.98 -2.96
N GLU A 77 1.95 17.65 -2.32
CA GLU A 77 1.37 18.49 -1.27
C GLU A 77 2.24 18.51 -0.01
N CYS A 78 2.83 17.36 0.35
CA CYS A 78 3.71 17.24 1.52
C CYS A 78 5.08 17.92 1.33
N ASP A 79 5.47 18.24 0.09
CA ASP A 79 6.70 18.98 -0.24
C ASP A 79 6.46 20.49 -0.46
N SER A 80 5.21 20.97 -0.40
CA SER A 80 4.84 22.37 -0.59
C SER A 80 5.56 23.32 0.38
N TRP A 81 5.72 22.92 1.65
CA TRP A 81 6.44 23.70 2.68
C TRP A 81 7.91 23.96 2.32
N ARG A 82 8.52 23.15 1.44
CA ARG A 82 9.92 23.36 1.01
C ARG A 82 10.07 24.58 0.10
N GLN A 83 8.97 25.04 -0.50
CA GLN A 83 8.94 26.25 -1.33
C GLN A 83 8.66 27.52 -0.51
N GLU A 84 8.41 27.40 0.80
CA GLU A 84 8.20 28.56 1.68
C GLU A 84 9.51 29.19 2.17
N SER A 85 9.39 30.35 2.85
CA SER A 85 10.54 31.10 3.37
C SER A 85 11.38 30.27 4.36
N VAL A 86 12.64 30.67 4.55
CA VAL A 86 13.60 29.95 5.39
C VAL A 86 13.07 29.82 6.83
N GLU A 87 12.40 30.84 7.38
CA GLU A 87 11.85 30.79 8.74
C GLU A 87 10.77 29.72 8.89
N LYS A 88 9.83 29.64 7.94
CA LYS A 88 8.73 28.66 7.99
C LYS A 88 9.21 27.23 7.78
N ARG A 89 10.26 27.04 6.97
CA ARG A 89 10.91 25.74 6.80
C ARG A 89 11.56 25.24 8.08
N LEU A 90 12.18 26.14 8.85
CA LEU A 90 12.75 25.85 10.17
C LEU A 90 11.65 25.47 11.18
N GLU A 91 10.55 26.22 11.20
CA GLU A 91 9.39 25.93 12.06
C GLU A 91 8.78 24.55 11.75
N TYR A 92 8.56 24.26 10.46
CA TYR A 92 8.04 22.96 10.02
C TYR A 92 8.96 21.79 10.42
N ALA A 93 10.29 21.95 10.24
CA ALA A 93 11.27 20.93 10.62
C ALA A 93 11.26 20.65 12.14
N LEU A 94 11.12 21.69 12.96
CA LEU A 94 11.06 21.56 14.43
C LEU A 94 9.79 20.85 14.91
N VAL A 95 8.66 21.04 14.23
CA VAL A 95 7.38 20.41 14.58
C VAL A 95 7.31 18.96 14.09
N LYS A 96 7.76 18.68 12.86
CA LYS A 96 7.64 17.34 12.25
C LYS A 96 8.73 16.36 12.70
N ALA A 97 9.91 16.83 13.14
CA ALA A 97 10.98 15.96 13.65
C ALA A 97 10.59 15.12 14.88
N LYS A 98 9.47 15.42 15.55
CA LYS A 98 8.92 14.62 16.66
C LYS A 98 8.04 13.44 16.23
N LYS A 99 7.74 13.28 14.93
CA LYS A 99 6.92 12.19 14.40
C LYS A 99 7.47 11.72 13.05
N CYS A 100 8.50 10.89 13.11
CA CYS A 100 8.75 9.83 12.14
C CYS A 100 8.91 8.53 12.92
#